data_AF-A0A0K8RGC4-F1
#
_entry.id   AF-A0A0K8RGC4-F1
#
_cell.length_a   1.000
_cell.length_b   1.000
_cell.length_c   1.000
_cell.angle_alpha   90.00
_cell.angle_beta   90.00
_cell.angle_gamma   90.00
#
_symmetry.space_group_name_H-M   'P 1'
#
loop_
_entity.id
_entity.type
_entity.pdbx_description
1 polymer ?
#
loop_
_entity_poly.entity_id
_entity_poly.type
_entity_poly.pdbx_seq_one_letter_code
_entity_poly.pdbx_strand_id
1 'polypeptide(L)'
;MNVLGLITQFSGLRVAHQCSRLAPPIFPGLRCIHMSARLNAEPLKKKKRLDPAILRMREERRKRRIEKGIRQLKKHAKKHKPIEEMEVAPKLQKEIGLRHRTLPVLDHETCQLREAMQRAWTVYCKRMHENEASMVERVVAAQQKALDMLQEESPELYQAAVQVDEGLLPFKLKAVVSTPPIKNYEVPDGKYVDTTKKWRP
;
A
#
# COMPACT_ATOMS: atom_id res chain seq x y z
N MET A 1 -8.01 -3.73 -24.30
CA MET A 1 -8.39 -2.60 -25.18
C MET A 1 -7.45 -1.44 -24.93
N ASN A 2 -6.94 -0.87 -26.01
CA ASN A 2 -5.69 -0.11 -26.12
C ASN A 2 -5.77 1.35 -25.63
N VAL A 3 -4.69 1.80 -24.99
CA VAL A 3 -4.53 3.08 -24.25
C VAL A 3 -4.09 4.24 -25.17
N LEU A 4 -4.46 4.21 -26.45
CA LEU A 4 -4.03 5.20 -27.45
C LEU A 4 -4.89 6.48 -27.48
N GLY A 5 -5.76 6.69 -26.48
CA GLY A 5 -6.78 7.74 -26.48
C GLY A 5 -6.47 9.03 -25.72
N LEU A 6 -5.22 9.32 -25.33
CA LEU A 6 -4.93 10.46 -24.42
C LEU A 6 -3.87 11.46 -24.87
N ILE A 7 -3.50 11.51 -26.17
CA ILE A 7 -2.60 12.58 -26.68
C ILE A 7 -3.23 13.37 -27.83
N THR A 8 -4.55 13.29 -28.01
CA THR A 8 -5.31 14.28 -28.78
C THR A 8 -5.64 15.48 -27.91
N GLN A 9 -4.66 16.34 -27.66
CA GLN A 9 -4.87 17.74 -27.28
C GLN A 9 -3.54 18.48 -27.45
N PHE A 10 -3.60 19.63 -28.13
CA PHE A 10 -2.50 20.54 -28.48
C PHE A 10 -1.74 20.28 -29.80
N SER A 11 -2.44 20.43 -30.92
CA SER A 11 -1.85 20.99 -32.15
C SER A 11 -2.76 22.07 -32.72
N GLY A 12 -2.86 23.17 -31.96
CA GLY A 12 -3.38 24.42 -32.49
C GLY A 12 -2.36 25.02 -33.46
N LEU A 13 -2.58 24.84 -34.75
CA LEU A 13 -2.11 25.76 -35.79
C LEU A 13 -3.25 26.02 -36.76
N ARG A 14 -3.85 27.21 -36.60
CA ARG A 14 -4.71 27.84 -37.60
C ARG A 14 -3.89 28.10 -38.85
N VAL A 15 -4.39 27.67 -40.01
CA VAL A 15 -4.02 28.28 -41.30
C VAL A 15 -5.24 29.02 -41.81
N ALA A 16 -4.99 30.28 -42.19
CA ALA A 16 -5.98 31.28 -42.56
C ALA A 16 -6.69 30.97 -43.89
N HIS A 17 -7.82 31.65 -44.02
CA HIS A 17 -8.84 31.53 -45.04
C HIS A 17 -8.47 31.98 -46.46
N GLN A 18 -9.23 31.40 -47.40
CA GLN A 18 -9.75 31.94 -48.67
C GLN A 18 -8.81 32.09 -49.88
N CYS A 19 -9.14 31.34 -50.92
CA CYS A 19 -9.33 31.94 -52.24
C CYS A 19 -10.26 31.06 -53.09
N SER A 20 -11.53 31.46 -53.23
CA SER A 20 -12.39 31.00 -54.31
C SER A 20 -11.87 31.59 -55.61
N ARG A 21 -11.62 30.74 -56.61
CA ARG A 21 -11.38 31.20 -57.99
C ARG A 21 -12.24 30.41 -58.96
N LEU A 22 -13.14 31.15 -59.59
CA LEU A 22 -13.94 30.79 -60.75
C LEU A 22 -13.00 30.57 -61.95
N ALA A 23 -13.30 29.56 -62.77
CA ALA A 23 -12.59 29.28 -64.01
C ALA A 23 -13.05 30.19 -65.15
N PRO A 24 -12.12 30.61 -66.04
CA PRO A 24 -12.44 30.85 -67.44
C PRO A 24 -11.42 30.18 -68.41
N PRO A 25 -11.67 30.18 -69.74
CA PRO A 25 -11.46 29.02 -70.61
C PRO A 25 -10.16 29.00 -71.43
N ILE A 26 -9.86 27.78 -71.89
CA ILE A 26 -9.10 27.29 -73.05
C ILE A 26 -8.28 28.31 -73.85
N PHE A 27 -6.96 28.23 -73.72
CA PHE A 27 -5.97 28.55 -74.78
C PHE A 27 -4.79 27.57 -74.64
N PRO A 28 -4.40 26.80 -75.68
CA PRO A 28 -3.25 25.92 -75.62
C PRO A 28 -1.99 26.70 -75.99
N GLY A 29 -1.34 27.29 -75.00
CA GLY A 29 -0.05 27.96 -75.18
C GLY A 29 0.90 27.54 -74.08
N LEU A 30 1.84 26.64 -74.41
CA LEU A 30 3.09 26.30 -73.70
C LEU A 30 3.13 26.71 -72.21
N ARG A 31 2.57 25.88 -71.32
CA ARG A 31 2.69 26.05 -69.85
C ARG A 31 3.43 24.89 -69.19
N CYS A 32 4.66 24.63 -69.60
CA CYS A 32 5.53 23.64 -68.96
C CYS A 32 6.88 24.19 -68.48
N ILE A 33 6.91 25.47 -68.04
CA ILE A 33 8.02 25.96 -67.21
C ILE A 33 7.46 26.56 -65.93
N HIS A 34 7.32 25.73 -64.90
CA HIS A 34 7.01 26.18 -63.55
C HIS A 34 8.32 26.61 -62.87
N MET A 35 8.68 27.89 -62.98
CA MET A 35 9.75 28.47 -62.17
C MET A 35 9.19 28.84 -60.79
N SER A 36 9.37 27.98 -59.78
CA SER A 36 9.13 28.39 -58.39
C SER A 36 10.12 29.48 -58.00
N ALA A 37 9.65 30.55 -57.36
CA ALA A 37 10.50 31.61 -56.83
C ALA A 37 11.56 31.01 -55.89
N ARG A 38 12.84 31.32 -56.13
CA ARG A 38 13.93 30.95 -55.22
C ARG A 38 13.73 31.71 -53.91
N LEU A 39 13.18 31.05 -52.90
CA LEU A 39 13.19 31.53 -51.53
C LEU A 39 14.63 31.43 -51.03
N ASN A 40 15.37 32.54 -51.16
CA ASN A 40 16.71 32.70 -50.59
C ASN A 40 16.61 32.78 -49.06
N ALA A 41 16.16 31.71 -48.40
CA ALA A 41 16.22 31.62 -46.95
C ALA A 41 17.70 31.58 -46.54
N GLU A 42 18.11 32.46 -45.64
CA GLU A 42 19.45 32.38 -45.05
C GLU A 42 19.65 30.97 -44.46
N PRO A 43 20.80 30.32 -44.70
CA PRO A 43 21.06 29.00 -44.17
C PRO A 43 20.85 28.99 -42.66
N LEU A 44 20.17 27.95 -42.15
CA LEU A 44 19.79 27.84 -40.75
C LEU A 44 21.01 28.04 -39.84
N LYS A 45 20.98 29.09 -39.01
CA LYS A 45 22.05 29.38 -38.06
C LYS A 45 22.30 28.15 -37.18
N LYS A 46 23.54 27.66 -37.19
CA LYS A 46 23.97 26.52 -36.38
C LYS A 46 23.64 26.79 -34.91
N LYS A 47 22.95 25.87 -34.25
CA LYS A 47 22.67 25.97 -32.81
C LYS A 47 23.99 26.15 -32.07
N LYS A 48 24.12 27.24 -31.32
CA LYS A 48 25.31 27.51 -30.52
C LYS A 48 25.44 26.44 -29.44
N ARG A 49 26.65 25.89 -29.28
CA ARG A 49 26.97 24.99 -28.16
C ARG A 49 26.83 25.80 -26.88
N LEU A 50 26.11 25.27 -25.90
CA LEU A 50 25.97 25.91 -24.59
C LEU A 50 27.29 25.88 -23.85
N ASP A 51 27.59 26.95 -23.11
CA ASP A 51 28.80 27.04 -22.31
C ASP A 51 28.88 25.89 -21.30
N PRO A 52 30.06 25.31 -21.07
CA PRO A 52 30.23 24.18 -20.15
C PRO A 52 29.80 24.53 -18.72
N ALA A 53 29.95 25.79 -18.31
CA ALA A 53 29.50 26.29 -17.01
C ALA A 53 27.95 26.22 -16.85
N ILE A 54 27.20 26.54 -17.91
CA ILE A 54 25.73 26.52 -17.89
C ILE A 54 25.23 25.07 -17.81
N LEU A 55 25.91 24.12 -18.48
CA LEU A 55 25.59 22.70 -18.40
C LEU A 55 25.82 22.14 -16.98
N ARG A 56 26.98 22.42 -16.38
CA ARG A 56 27.28 22.02 -14.99
C ARG A 56 26.26 22.58 -14.00
N MET A 57 25.91 23.86 -14.13
CA MET A 57 24.90 24.50 -13.29
C MET A 57 23.51 23.84 -13.42
N ARG A 58 23.11 23.46 -14.63
CA ARG A 58 21.83 22.73 -14.86
C ARG A 58 21.85 21.34 -14.23
N GLU A 59 22.97 20.64 -14.34
CA GLU A 59 23.18 19.33 -13.72
C GLU A 59 23.15 19.41 -12.19
N GLU A 60 23.86 20.37 -11.59
CA GLU A 60 23.83 20.61 -10.14
C GLU A 60 22.43 20.96 -9.65
N ARG A 61 21.68 21.79 -10.38
CA ARG A 61 20.26 22.08 -10.07
C ARG A 61 19.38 20.83 -10.17
N ARG A 62 19.68 19.90 -11.09
CA ARG A 62 18.96 18.62 -11.20
C ARG A 62 19.32 17.70 -10.03
N LYS A 63 20.60 17.58 -9.69
CA LYS A 63 21.09 16.80 -8.53
C LYS A 63 20.44 17.29 -7.23
N ARG A 64 20.50 18.59 -6.94
CA ARG A 64 19.89 19.18 -5.74
C ARG A 64 18.37 18.95 -5.66
N ARG A 65 17.65 19.00 -6.78
CA ARG A 65 16.21 18.69 -6.82
C ARG A 65 15.94 17.23 -6.49
N ILE A 66 16.70 16.32 -7.08
CA ILE A 66 16.59 14.87 -6.83
C ILE A 66 16.95 14.56 -5.38
N GLU A 67 18.04 15.12 -4.86
CA GLU A 67 18.45 14.96 -3.45
C GLU A 67 17.38 15.43 -2.47
N LYS A 68 16.77 16.59 -2.71
CA LYS A 68 15.64 17.08 -1.91
C LYS A 68 14.45 16.13 -1.97
N GLY A 69 14.10 15.65 -3.17
CA GLY A 69 13.05 14.65 -3.37
C GLY A 69 13.33 13.36 -2.59
N ILE A 70 14.56 12.85 -2.67
CA ILE A 70 14.99 11.66 -1.90
C ILE A 70 14.90 11.92 -0.40
N ARG A 71 15.33 13.09 0.09
CA ARG A 71 15.22 13.46 1.51
C ARG A 71 13.76 13.50 1.97
N GLN A 72 12.87 14.03 1.14
CA GLN A 72 11.43 14.07 1.43
C GLN A 72 10.85 12.65 1.46
N LEU A 73 11.09 11.82 0.44
CA LEU A 73 10.62 10.43 0.40
C LEU A 73 11.13 9.62 1.60
N LYS A 74 12.41 9.79 1.98
CA LYS A 74 12.97 9.16 3.19
C LYS A 74 12.26 9.62 4.47
N LYS A 75 11.86 10.89 4.58
CA LYS A 75 11.10 11.40 5.73
C LYS A 75 9.67 10.84 5.76
N HIS A 76 9.01 10.73 4.60
CA HIS A 76 7.65 10.19 4.51
C HIS A 76 7.60 8.67 4.70
N ALA A 77 8.61 7.92 4.25
CA ALA A 77 8.69 6.48 4.45
C ALA A 77 8.72 6.07 5.93
N LYS A 78 9.20 6.96 6.82
CA LYS A 78 9.17 6.77 8.28
C LYS A 78 7.82 7.05 8.91
N LYS A 79 6.90 7.72 8.21
CA LYS A 79 5.56 8.01 8.72
C LYS A 79 4.69 6.77 8.51
N HIS A 80 4.23 6.18 9.60
CA HIS A 80 3.28 5.07 9.54
C HIS A 80 1.88 5.57 9.20
N LYS A 81 1.05 4.67 8.64
CA LYS A 81 -0.37 4.94 8.47
C LYS A 81 -1.01 5.05 9.87
N PRO A 82 -1.95 5.99 10.08
CA PRO A 82 -2.66 6.09 11.35
C PRO A 82 -3.50 4.83 11.59
N ILE A 83 -3.66 4.45 12.86
CA ILE A 83 -4.47 3.31 13.29
C ILE A 83 -5.84 3.84 13.73
N GLU A 84 -6.83 3.72 12.84
CA GLU A 84 -8.14 4.34 13.05
C GLU A 84 -8.89 3.80 14.28
N GLU A 85 -8.66 2.55 14.66
CA GLU A 85 -9.31 1.90 15.81
C GLU A 85 -8.77 2.40 17.16
N MET A 86 -7.54 2.92 17.20
CA MET A 86 -6.93 3.46 18.41
C MET A 86 -7.37 4.91 18.68
N GLU A 87 -7.80 5.63 17.65
CA GLU A 87 -8.18 7.04 17.74
C GLU A 87 -9.71 7.19 17.87
N VAL A 88 -10.15 8.03 18.80
CA VAL A 88 -11.58 8.36 18.90
C VAL A 88 -11.97 9.25 17.73
N ALA A 89 -12.98 8.83 16.97
CA ALA A 89 -13.46 9.60 15.83
C ALA A 89 -13.85 11.04 16.23
N PRO A 90 -13.41 12.08 15.50
CA PRO A 90 -13.64 13.48 15.87
C PRO A 90 -15.13 13.86 15.88
N LYS A 91 -15.97 13.14 15.13
CA LYS A 91 -17.43 13.32 15.18
C LYS A 91 -17.99 12.93 16.55
N LEU A 92 -17.54 11.80 17.10
CA LEU A 92 -17.98 11.33 18.41
C LEU A 92 -17.59 12.31 19.50
N GLN A 93 -16.38 12.86 19.45
CA GLN A 93 -15.91 13.87 20.41
C GLN A 93 -16.82 15.11 20.49
N LYS A 94 -17.34 15.58 19.34
CA LYS A 94 -18.27 16.72 19.29
C LYS A 94 -19.67 16.35 19.81
N GLU A 95 -20.08 15.10 19.61
CA GLU A 95 -21.41 14.60 19.95
C GLU A 95 -21.49 13.96 21.34
N ILE A 96 -20.40 13.95 22.13
CA ILE A 96 -20.35 13.31 23.46
C ILE A 96 -21.52 13.78 24.33
N GLY A 97 -21.79 15.08 24.40
CA GLY A 97 -22.89 15.62 25.23
C GLY A 97 -24.28 15.12 24.82
N LEU A 98 -24.51 14.87 23.52
CA LEU A 98 -25.80 14.38 23.01
C LEU A 98 -25.95 12.86 23.17
N ARG A 99 -24.83 12.13 23.06
CA ARG A 99 -24.80 10.66 23.10
C ARG A 99 -24.55 10.10 24.50
N HIS A 100 -24.22 10.95 25.46
CA HIS A 100 -23.92 10.54 26.83
C HIS A 100 -25.17 9.94 27.49
N ARG A 101 -25.06 8.68 27.94
CA ARG A 101 -26.12 8.00 28.69
C ARG A 101 -25.81 8.16 30.18
N THR A 102 -26.73 8.69 30.96
CA THR A 102 -26.62 8.74 32.42
C THR A 102 -26.69 7.31 32.96
N LEU A 103 -25.65 6.88 33.66
CA LEU A 103 -25.60 5.56 34.28
C LEU A 103 -26.42 5.56 35.58
N PRO A 104 -27.19 4.48 35.86
CA PRO A 104 -27.83 4.33 37.15
C PRO A 104 -26.77 4.13 38.24
N VAL A 105 -27.05 4.64 39.44
CA VAL A 105 -26.25 4.33 40.63
C VAL A 105 -26.43 2.84 40.93
N LEU A 106 -25.32 2.14 41.11
CA LEU A 106 -25.32 0.72 41.42
C LEU A 106 -25.66 0.51 42.90
N ASP A 107 -26.48 -0.50 43.15
CA ASP A 107 -26.78 -0.91 44.52
C ASP A 107 -25.57 -1.62 45.17
N HIS A 108 -25.48 -1.55 46.49
CA HIS A 108 -24.34 -2.09 47.24
C HIS A 108 -24.16 -3.60 47.01
N GLU A 109 -25.26 -4.37 46.97
CA GLU A 109 -25.22 -5.82 46.72
C GLU A 109 -24.63 -6.13 45.34
N THR A 110 -25.01 -5.34 44.33
CA THR A 110 -24.48 -5.51 42.96
C THR A 110 -22.99 -5.22 42.86
N CYS A 111 -22.49 -4.24 43.64
CA CYS A 111 -21.07 -3.94 43.74
C CYS A 111 -20.30 -5.07 44.40
N GLN A 112 -20.79 -5.58 45.54
CA GLN A 112 -20.17 -6.73 46.22
C GLN A 112 -20.12 -7.98 45.34
N LEU A 113 -21.20 -8.28 44.61
CA LEU A 113 -21.25 -9.41 43.68
C LEU A 113 -20.18 -9.28 42.59
N ARG A 114 -20.05 -8.10 41.98
CA ARG A 114 -19.03 -7.84 40.95
C ARG A 114 -17.62 -7.99 41.50
N GLU A 115 -17.36 -7.49 42.71
CA GLU A 115 -16.06 -7.66 43.35
C GLU A 115 -15.74 -9.14 43.62
N ALA A 116 -16.72 -9.90 44.13
CA ALA A 116 -16.56 -11.33 44.36
C ALA A 116 -16.29 -12.09 43.05
N MET A 117 -17.03 -11.77 41.98
CA MET A 117 -16.80 -12.32 40.64
C MET A 117 -15.41 -11.97 40.10
N GLN A 118 -14.95 -10.74 40.29
CA GLN A 118 -13.62 -10.31 39.85
C GLN A 118 -12.52 -11.09 40.60
N ARG A 119 -12.66 -11.29 41.92
CA ARG A 119 -11.73 -12.09 42.72
C ARG A 119 -11.74 -13.56 42.28
N ALA A 120 -12.90 -14.14 42.01
CA ALA A 120 -13.00 -15.50 41.49
C ALA A 120 -12.34 -15.62 40.10
N TRP A 121 -12.54 -14.63 39.24
CA TRP A 121 -11.95 -14.57 37.90
C TRP A 121 -10.42 -14.48 37.95
N THR A 122 -9.85 -13.65 38.84
CA THR A 122 -8.39 -13.55 38.98
C THR A 122 -7.76 -14.86 39.46
N VAL A 123 -8.40 -15.54 40.43
CA VAL A 123 -7.97 -16.86 40.89
C VAL A 123 -8.04 -17.89 39.76
N TYR A 124 -9.13 -17.88 38.99
CA TYR A 124 -9.29 -18.75 37.84
C TYR A 124 -8.20 -18.52 36.78
N CYS A 125 -7.96 -17.27 36.39
CA CYS A 125 -6.93 -16.90 35.41
C CYS A 125 -5.54 -17.31 35.87
N LYS A 126 -5.22 -17.08 37.15
CA LYS A 126 -3.96 -17.51 37.74
C LYS A 126 -3.76 -19.02 37.59
N ARG A 127 -4.76 -19.82 37.98
CA ARG A 127 -4.70 -21.28 37.87
C ARG A 127 -4.58 -21.76 36.42
N MET A 128 -5.32 -21.14 35.49
CA MET A 128 -5.19 -21.43 34.05
C MET A 128 -3.77 -21.19 33.57
N HIS A 129 -3.17 -20.06 33.93
CA HIS A 129 -1.81 -19.72 33.54
C HIS A 129 -0.77 -20.66 34.17
N GLU A 130 -0.90 -21.00 35.45
CA GLU A 130 -0.01 -21.96 36.13
C GLU A 130 -0.07 -23.35 35.47
N ASN A 131 -1.27 -23.79 35.07
CA ASN A 131 -1.44 -25.06 34.38
C ASN A 131 -0.82 -25.05 32.98
N GLU A 132 -1.01 -23.96 32.21
CA GLU A 132 -0.39 -23.79 30.90
C GLU A 132 1.13 -23.75 31.00
N ALA A 133 1.68 -22.98 31.95
CA ALA A 133 3.11 -22.91 32.20
C ALA A 133 3.69 -24.28 32.55
N SER A 134 3.06 -25.01 33.48
CA SER A 134 3.48 -26.36 33.85
C SER A 134 3.41 -27.34 32.68
N MET A 135 2.43 -27.21 31.79
CA MET A 135 2.33 -28.04 30.59
C MET A 135 3.48 -27.76 29.63
N VAL A 136 3.79 -26.48 29.37
CA VAL A 136 4.90 -26.08 28.50
C VAL A 136 6.24 -26.56 29.08
N GLU A 137 6.46 -26.39 30.39
CA GLU A 137 7.66 -26.88 31.08
C GLU A 137 7.85 -28.39 30.90
N ARG A 138 6.78 -29.17 31.05
CA ARG A 138 6.82 -30.64 30.83
C ARG A 138 7.16 -30.99 29.39
N VAL A 139 6.57 -30.29 28.41
CA VAL A 139 6.85 -30.53 26.99
C VAL A 139 8.32 -30.22 26.67
N VAL A 140 8.84 -29.10 27.16
CA VAL A 140 10.24 -28.70 26.95
C VAL A 140 11.21 -29.67 27.63
N ALA A 141 10.94 -30.07 28.87
CA ALA A 141 11.76 -31.06 29.58
C ALA A 141 11.78 -32.42 28.88
N ALA A 142 10.62 -32.87 28.37
CA ALA A 142 10.52 -34.09 27.59
C ALA A 142 11.30 -33.99 26.26
N GLN A 143 11.21 -32.84 25.57
CA GLN A 143 11.97 -32.57 24.35
C GLN A 143 13.49 -32.61 24.61
N GLN A 144 13.96 -31.94 25.67
CA GLN A 144 15.38 -31.93 26.04
C GLN A 144 15.88 -33.33 26.35
N LYS A 145 15.17 -34.08 27.20
CA LYS A 145 15.52 -35.46 27.51
C LYS A 145 15.58 -36.34 26.26
N ALA A 146 14.65 -36.16 25.32
CA ALA A 146 14.65 -36.89 24.06
C ALA A 146 15.89 -36.56 23.20
N LEU A 147 16.33 -35.30 23.20
CA LEU A 147 17.55 -34.88 22.49
C LEU A 147 18.83 -35.41 23.14
N ASP A 148 18.90 -35.43 24.47
CA ASP A 148 20.04 -35.98 25.20
C ASP A 148 20.21 -37.49 24.89
N MET A 149 19.12 -38.25 24.95
CA MET A 149 19.13 -39.68 24.58
C MET A 149 19.51 -39.88 23.11
N LEU A 150 18.98 -39.04 22.21
CA LEU A 150 19.30 -39.11 20.77
C LEU A 150 20.79 -38.84 20.52
N GLN A 151 21.39 -37.93 21.28
CA GLN A 151 22.81 -37.59 21.17
C GLN A 151 23.70 -38.76 21.62
N GLU A 152 23.33 -39.47 22.68
CA GLU A 152 24.03 -40.67 23.15
C GLU A 152 23.94 -41.83 22.15
N GLU A 153 22.78 -42.01 21.50
CA GLU A 153 22.55 -43.08 20.52
C GLU A 153 23.17 -42.77 19.15
N SER A 154 22.99 -41.55 18.64
CA SER A 154 23.46 -41.16 17.30
C SER A 154 23.72 -39.65 17.15
N PRO A 155 24.98 -39.21 17.05
CA PRO A 155 25.31 -37.78 16.95
C PRO A 155 24.87 -37.15 15.62
N GLU A 156 24.81 -37.94 14.54
CA GLU A 156 24.40 -37.44 13.21
C GLU A 156 22.92 -37.03 13.19
N LEU A 157 22.03 -37.84 13.78
CA LEU A 157 20.60 -37.53 13.85
C LEU A 157 20.33 -36.35 14.77
N TYR A 158 21.07 -36.23 15.88
CA TYR A 158 21.02 -35.06 16.74
C TYR A 158 21.35 -33.77 15.96
N GLN A 159 22.42 -33.76 15.18
CA GLN A 159 22.80 -32.60 14.37
C GLN A 159 21.74 -32.23 13.33
N ALA A 160 21.04 -33.22 12.76
CA ALA A 160 19.92 -32.97 11.85
C ALA A 160 18.69 -32.41 12.60
N ALA A 161 18.35 -32.96 13.77
CA ALA A 161 17.16 -32.58 14.53
C ALA A 161 17.23 -31.17 15.14
N VAL A 162 18.43 -30.67 15.46
CA VAL A 162 18.64 -29.33 16.03
C VAL A 162 18.57 -28.21 14.98
N GLN A 163 18.68 -28.55 13.69
CA GLN A 163 18.61 -27.55 12.62
C GLN A 163 17.22 -26.88 12.55
N VAL A 164 17.22 -25.59 12.24
CA VAL A 164 15.99 -24.83 12.07
C VAL A 164 15.33 -25.25 10.77
N ASP A 165 14.06 -25.64 10.83
CA ASP A 165 13.27 -25.91 9.63
C ASP A 165 12.88 -24.61 8.91
N GLU A 166 13.51 -24.37 7.75
CA GLU A 166 13.21 -23.22 6.89
C GLU A 166 11.78 -23.25 6.32
N GLY A 167 11.13 -24.43 6.29
CA GLY A 167 9.76 -24.61 5.81
C GLY A 167 8.67 -24.21 6.81
N LEU A 168 9.03 -23.95 8.07
CA LEU A 168 8.07 -23.59 9.12
C LEU A 168 7.40 -22.23 8.87
N LEU A 169 8.08 -21.32 8.15
CA LEU A 169 7.56 -19.99 7.85
C LEU A 169 7.29 -19.86 6.34
N PRO A 170 6.10 -19.39 5.91
CA PRO A 170 5.02 -18.79 6.70
C PRO A 170 3.99 -19.82 7.22
N PHE A 171 3.89 -19.94 8.54
CA PHE A 171 2.86 -20.74 9.21
C PHE A 171 1.48 -20.05 9.17
N LYS A 172 0.44 -20.77 8.76
CA LYS A 172 -0.95 -20.28 8.73
C LYS A 172 -1.89 -21.26 9.41
N LEU A 173 -2.58 -20.79 10.46
CA LEU A 173 -3.65 -21.52 11.11
C LEU A 173 -4.99 -20.85 10.84
N LYS A 174 -6.02 -21.68 10.62
CA LYS A 174 -7.40 -21.21 10.63
C LYS A 174 -7.89 -21.18 12.09
N ALA A 175 -8.46 -20.07 12.51
CA ALA A 175 -9.06 -19.96 13.83
C ALA A 175 -10.21 -20.96 13.98
N VAL A 176 -10.41 -21.44 15.21
CA VAL A 176 -11.59 -22.25 15.57
C VAL A 176 -12.83 -21.37 15.44
N VAL A 177 -13.84 -21.88 14.72
CA VAL A 177 -15.13 -21.21 14.53
C VAL A 177 -16.12 -21.66 15.59
N SER A 178 -17.04 -20.77 15.99
CA SER A 178 -18.07 -21.10 16.99
C SER A 178 -18.96 -22.26 16.56
N THR A 179 -19.22 -22.37 15.25
CA THR A 179 -20.01 -23.45 14.65
C THR A 179 -19.27 -24.03 13.45
N PRO A 180 -19.25 -25.37 13.29
CA PRO A 180 -18.62 -26.00 12.14
C PRO A 180 -19.36 -25.66 10.84
N PRO A 181 -18.68 -25.73 9.68
CA PRO A 181 -19.29 -25.42 8.39
C PRO A 181 -20.41 -26.41 8.04
N ILE A 182 -21.52 -25.87 7.55
CA ILE A 182 -22.64 -26.66 7.03
C ILE A 182 -22.25 -27.20 5.64
N LYS A 183 -22.46 -28.50 5.42
CA LYS A 183 -22.20 -29.15 4.12
C LYS A 183 -23.19 -28.62 3.07
N ASN A 184 -22.70 -28.32 1.87
CA ASN A 184 -23.49 -27.87 0.72
C ASN A 184 -24.30 -26.58 0.99
N TYR A 185 -23.80 -25.70 1.85
CA TYR A 185 -24.41 -24.39 2.02
C TYR A 185 -24.10 -23.50 0.82
N GLU A 186 -25.14 -23.10 0.09
CA GLU A 186 -25.05 -22.15 -1.00
C GLU A 186 -25.08 -20.72 -0.44
N VAL A 187 -23.95 -20.02 -0.56
CA VAL A 187 -23.82 -18.63 -0.10
C VAL A 187 -24.56 -17.72 -1.10
N PRO A 188 -25.37 -16.75 -0.64
CA PRO A 188 -26.02 -15.81 -1.55
C PRO A 188 -25.01 -14.92 -2.27
N ASP A 189 -25.32 -14.56 -3.52
CA ASP A 189 -24.46 -13.71 -4.34
C ASP A 189 -24.35 -12.28 -3.80
N GLY A 190 -23.13 -11.73 -3.82
CA GLY A 190 -22.82 -10.38 -3.36
C GLY A 190 -21.55 -9.81 -3.97
N LYS A 191 -21.39 -8.48 -3.91
CA LYS A 191 -20.18 -7.78 -4.38
C LYS A 191 -19.37 -7.27 -3.19
N TYR A 192 -18.10 -7.65 -3.13
CA TYR A 192 -17.15 -7.06 -2.19
C TYR A 192 -16.56 -5.76 -2.77
N VAL A 193 -16.74 -4.65 -2.08
CA VAL A 193 -16.14 -3.36 -2.43
C VAL A 193 -15.15 -2.98 -1.34
N ASP A 194 -13.88 -2.87 -1.71
CA ASP A 194 -12.83 -2.41 -0.80
C ASP A 194 -13.00 -0.91 -0.50
N THR A 195 -13.35 -0.59 0.74
CA THR A 195 -13.54 0.78 1.25
C THR A 195 -12.34 1.27 2.07
N THR A 196 -11.21 0.56 2.05
CA THR A 196 -10.02 0.95 2.81
C THR A 196 -9.48 2.32 2.40
N LYS A 197 -9.17 3.16 3.39
CA LYS A 197 -8.65 4.51 3.13
C LYS A 197 -7.22 4.44 2.60
N LYS A 198 -6.99 5.08 1.44
CA LYS A 198 -5.66 5.15 0.80
C LYS A 198 -4.90 6.37 1.31
N TRP A 199 -3.87 6.13 2.11
CA TRP A 199 -2.93 7.15 2.57
C TRP A 199 -1.81 7.33 1.53
N ARG A 200 -1.69 8.54 0.97
CA ARG A 200 -0.59 8.90 0.05
C ARG A 200 0.52 9.65 0.81
N PRO A 201 1.79 9.49 0.42
CA PRO A 201 2.89 10.29 0.96
C PRO A 201 2.74 11.77 0.59
#